data_AF-A0A7K5SIS0-F1
#
_entry.id   AF-A0A7K5SIS0-F1
#
_cell.length_a   1.000
_cell.length_b   1.000
_cell.length_c   1.000
_cell.angle_alpha   90.00
_cell.angle_beta   90.00
_cell.angle_gamma   90.00
#
_symmetry.space_group_name_H-M   'P 1'
#
loop_
_entity.id
_entity.type
_entity.pdbx_description
1 polymer ?
#
loop_
_entity_poly.entity_id
_entity_poly.type
_entity_poly.pdbx_seq_one_letter_code
_entity_poly.pdbx_strand_id
1 'polypeptide(L)'
;GPPCSPDRLVLQVPARALLEGDTVTLRCRGWQKKSVTWVSFYHEKKPLQLFHYDTELSLSPVRLQHRGRYHCTGLLDSGVSRGWMESAPVTVTVHGEHPSAAM
;
A
#
# COMPACT_ATOMS: atom_id res chain seq x y z
N GLY A 1 -8.28 -7.22 19.20
CA GLY A 1 -7.13 -7.78 18.45
C GLY A 1 -7.45 -7.80 16.97
N PRO A 2 -6.46 -7.77 16.06
CA PRO A 2 -6.75 -7.90 14.64
C PRO A 2 -7.23 -9.33 14.33
N PRO A 3 -8.11 -9.55 13.34
CA PRO A 3 -8.70 -10.87 13.10
C PRO A 3 -7.66 -11.87 12.57
N CYS A 4 -7.64 -13.06 13.17
CA CYS A 4 -6.76 -14.19 12.86
C CYS A 4 -7.18 -14.94 11.57
N SER A 5 -7.33 -14.25 10.43
CA SER A 5 -7.53 -14.94 9.14
C SER A 5 -6.19 -15.10 8.41
N PRO A 6 -5.71 -16.33 8.15
CA PRO A 6 -4.47 -16.59 7.42
C PRO A 6 -4.58 -16.33 5.91
N ASP A 7 -5.79 -16.07 5.40
CA ASP A 7 -6.10 -15.77 4.00
C ASP A 7 -6.35 -14.27 3.84
N ARG A 8 -5.29 -13.47 3.99
CA ARG A 8 -5.38 -12.01 3.96
C ARG A 8 -4.23 -11.39 3.17
N LEU A 9 -4.51 -10.26 2.52
CA LEU A 9 -3.48 -9.38 1.96
C LEU A 9 -2.98 -8.39 3.01
N VAL A 10 -1.69 -8.10 2.95
CA VAL A 10 -1.05 -7.09 3.77
C VAL A 10 -0.45 -6.04 2.86
N LEU A 11 -0.87 -4.80 3.05
CA LEU A 11 -0.21 -3.65 2.47
C LEU A 11 0.97 -3.24 3.38
N GLN A 12 2.18 -3.31 2.84
CA GLN A 12 3.38 -2.81 3.47
C GLN A 12 3.60 -1.36 3.04
N VAL A 13 3.75 -0.50 4.04
CA VAL A 13 4.08 0.92 3.89
C VAL A 13 5.33 1.22 4.71
N PRO A 14 6.01 2.35 4.50
CA PRO A 14 7.11 2.78 5.36
C PRO A 14 6.69 2.88 6.82
N ALA A 15 7.55 2.42 7.72
CA ALA A 15 7.34 2.57 9.16
C ALA A 15 7.54 4.02 9.65
N ARG A 16 8.15 4.87 8.83
CA ARG A 16 8.43 6.28 9.14
C ARG A 16 7.45 7.20 8.43
N ALA A 17 7.27 8.40 8.98
CA ALA A 17 6.62 9.46 8.25
C ALA A 17 7.49 9.90 7.06
N LEU A 18 6.84 10.18 5.94
CA LEU A 18 7.47 10.63 4.71
C LEU A 18 7.55 12.15 4.69
N LEU A 19 8.55 12.69 4.00
CA LEU A 19 8.66 14.11 3.67
C LEU A 19 8.27 14.33 2.22
N GLU A 20 7.86 15.55 1.87
CA GLU A 20 7.72 15.92 0.46
C GLU A 20 9.05 15.76 -0.27
N GLY A 21 9.01 15.27 -1.51
CA GLY A 21 10.20 14.92 -2.28
C GLY A 21 10.72 13.49 -2.04
N ASP A 22 10.30 12.81 -0.98
CA ASP A 22 10.67 11.40 -0.75
C ASP A 22 10.24 10.50 -1.92
N THR A 23 10.91 9.35 -2.03
CA THR A 23 10.46 8.23 -2.87
C THR A 23 10.13 7.05 -1.98
N VAL A 24 8.94 6.47 -2.19
CA VAL A 24 8.47 5.30 -1.45
C VAL A 24 7.89 4.27 -2.40
N THR A 25 8.08 3.00 -2.05
CA THR A 25 7.37 1.89 -2.68
C THR A 25 6.45 1.24 -1.66
N LEU A 26 5.15 1.21 -1.96
CA LEU A 26 4.15 0.44 -1.24
C LEU A 26 4.14 -0.98 -1.82
N ARG A 27 3.96 -2.00 -0.98
CA ARG A 27 3.96 -3.40 -1.43
C ARG A 27 2.76 -4.16 -0.92
N CYS A 28 1.95 -4.70 -1.82
CA CYS A 28 0.86 -5.60 -1.49
C CYS A 28 1.40 -7.04 -1.47
N ARG A 29 1.19 -7.78 -0.37
CA ARG A 29 1.64 -9.18 -0.29
C ARG A 29 0.60 -10.09 0.33
N GLY A 30 0.60 -11.36 -0.06
CA GLY A 30 -0.11 -12.39 0.67
C GLY A 30 0.50 -12.63 2.06
N TRP A 31 -0.35 -12.88 3.05
CA TRP A 31 0.08 -13.36 4.36
C TRP A 31 0.88 -14.67 4.23
N GLN A 32 1.91 -14.86 5.07
CA GLN A 32 2.81 -16.03 5.04
C GLN A 32 3.42 -16.36 3.66
N LYS A 33 3.73 -15.34 2.84
CA LYS A 33 4.34 -15.50 1.50
C LYS A 33 3.45 -16.21 0.47
N LYS A 34 2.13 -16.23 0.67
CA LYS A 34 1.17 -16.62 -0.38
C LYS A 34 1.34 -15.73 -1.61
N SER A 35 1.21 -16.30 -2.79
CA SER A 35 1.34 -15.56 -4.04
C SER A 35 0.11 -14.68 -4.26
N VAL A 36 0.36 -13.47 -4.75
CA VAL A 36 -0.68 -12.50 -5.10
C VAL A 36 -0.45 -12.05 -6.53
N THR A 37 -1.52 -11.92 -7.29
CA THR A 37 -1.54 -11.45 -8.67
C THR A 37 -2.71 -10.49 -8.88
N TRP A 38 -2.72 -9.76 -9.98
CA TRP A 38 -3.82 -8.85 -10.34
C TRP A 38 -4.13 -7.84 -9.24
N VAL A 39 -3.10 -7.19 -8.71
CA VAL A 39 -3.18 -6.26 -7.60
C VAL A 39 -3.78 -4.94 -8.07
N SER A 40 -4.67 -4.39 -7.24
CA SER A 40 -5.17 -3.03 -7.38
C SER A 40 -4.88 -2.24 -6.11
N PHE A 41 -4.40 -1.00 -6.26
CA PHE A 41 -4.11 -0.09 -5.16
C PHE A 41 -5.14 1.04 -5.11
N TYR A 42 -5.49 1.42 -3.88
CA TYR A 42 -6.47 2.46 -3.62
C TYR A 42 -5.94 3.48 -2.62
N HIS A 43 -6.27 4.75 -2.81
CA HIS A 43 -6.02 5.87 -1.91
C HIS A 43 -7.33 6.58 -1.63
N GLU A 44 -7.70 6.70 -0.36
CA GLU A 44 -8.99 7.28 0.05
C GLU A 44 -10.20 6.66 -0.69
N LYS A 45 -10.16 5.33 -0.87
CA LYS A 45 -11.15 4.52 -1.63
C LYS A 45 -11.21 4.79 -3.13
N LYS A 46 -10.35 5.65 -3.66
CA LYS A 46 -10.21 5.89 -5.10
C LYS A 46 -9.13 4.97 -5.67
N PRO A 47 -9.35 4.36 -6.84
CA PRO A 47 -8.34 3.54 -7.48
C PRO A 47 -7.16 4.42 -7.91
N LEU A 48 -5.95 4.02 -7.56
CA LEU A 48 -4.71 4.60 -8.06
C LEU A 48 -4.16 3.80 -9.23
N GLN A 49 -4.26 2.47 -9.11
CA GLN A 49 -3.66 1.52 -10.03
C GLN A 49 -4.50 0.24 -9.99
N LEU A 50 -4.91 -0.32 -11.14
CA LEU A 50 -5.89 -1.40 -11.23
C LEU A 50 -5.38 -2.59 -12.03
N PHE A 51 -5.57 -3.81 -11.51
CA PHE A 51 -5.27 -5.07 -12.21
C PHE A 51 -3.81 -5.22 -12.70
N HIS A 52 -2.84 -4.86 -11.87
CA HIS A 52 -1.42 -5.01 -12.21
C HIS A 52 -0.87 -6.36 -11.77
N TYR A 53 0.03 -6.92 -12.57
CA TYR A 53 0.81 -8.08 -12.16
C TYR A 53 1.83 -7.72 -11.07
N ASP A 54 2.31 -6.48 -11.10
CA ASP A 54 3.22 -5.97 -10.09
C ASP A 54 2.52 -5.82 -8.74
N THR A 55 3.24 -6.25 -7.71
CA THR A 55 2.76 -6.19 -6.32
C THR A 55 3.24 -4.94 -5.59
N GLU A 56 3.89 -4.03 -6.32
CA GLU A 56 4.54 -2.84 -5.82
C GLU A 56 4.02 -1.58 -6.53
N LEU A 57 3.83 -0.51 -5.77
CA LEU A 57 3.42 0.81 -6.25
C LEU A 57 4.44 1.84 -5.76
N SER A 58 5.14 2.49 -6.68
CA SER A 58 6.08 3.57 -6.36
C SER A 58 5.37 4.93 -6.37
N LEU A 59 5.52 5.69 -5.30
CA LEU A 59 5.11 7.09 -5.21
C LEU A 59 6.39 7.94 -5.21
N SER A 60 6.60 8.70 -6.28
CA SER A 60 7.74 9.59 -6.43
C SER A 60 7.41 10.74 -7.40
N PRO A 61 7.65 12.01 -7.03
CA PRO A 61 7.95 12.48 -5.68
C PRO A 61 6.71 12.41 -4.78
N VAL A 62 6.92 12.09 -3.50
CA VAL A 62 5.87 12.16 -2.48
C VAL A 62 5.46 13.62 -2.27
N ARG A 63 4.16 13.86 -2.10
CA ARG A 63 3.53 15.18 -1.91
C ARG A 63 2.51 15.08 -0.81
N LEU A 64 2.11 16.21 -0.21
CA LEU A 64 1.06 16.24 0.82
C LEU A 64 -0.25 15.56 0.38
N GLN A 65 -0.59 15.60 -0.92
CA GLN A 65 -1.76 14.91 -1.48
C GLN A 65 -1.69 13.37 -1.37
N HIS A 66 -0.50 12.79 -1.23
CA HIS A 66 -0.31 11.34 -1.03
C HIS A 66 -0.47 10.94 0.45
N ARG A 67 -0.76 11.88 1.34
CA ARG A 67 -1.20 11.55 2.70
C ARG A 67 -2.57 10.88 2.64
N GLY A 68 -2.78 9.86 3.45
CA GLY A 68 -4.11 9.26 3.58
C GLY A 68 -4.10 7.76 3.80
N ARG A 69 -5.27 7.15 3.66
CA ARG A 69 -5.51 5.72 3.84
C ARG A 69 -5.34 4.98 2.53
N TYR A 70 -4.46 3.99 2.54
CA TYR A 70 -4.19 3.10 1.43
C TYR A 70 -4.66 1.68 1.75
N HIS A 71 -5.14 0.98 0.73
CA HIS A 71 -5.36 -0.47 0.77
C HIS A 71 -5.10 -1.05 -0.61
N CYS A 72 -4.90 -2.37 -0.66
CA CYS A 72 -4.84 -3.11 -1.90
C CYS A 72 -5.87 -4.23 -1.93
N THR A 73 -6.33 -4.54 -3.13
CA THR A 73 -7.02 -5.79 -3.44
C THR A 73 -6.16 -6.61 -4.39
N GLY A 74 -6.38 -7.91 -4.43
CA GLY A 74 -5.63 -8.80 -5.31
C GLY A 74 -6.16 -10.23 -5.28
N LEU A 75 -5.80 -10.99 -6.30
CA LEU A 75 -6.07 -12.41 -6.36
C LEU A 75 -5.01 -13.15 -5.54
N LEU A 76 -5.41 -13.61 -4.36
CA LEU A 76 -4.57 -14.41 -3.46
C LEU A 76 -4.71 -15.89 -3.84
N ASP A 77 -3.58 -16.56 -4.04
CA ASP A 77 -3.51 -18.01 -4.17
C ASP A 77 -2.97 -18.61 -2.87
N SER A 78 -3.85 -19.30 -2.14
CA SER A 78 -3.52 -19.96 -0.86
C SER A 78 -2.95 -21.37 -1.05
N GLY A 79 -2.88 -21.87 -2.29
CA GLY A 79 -2.55 -23.26 -2.63
C GLY A 79 -3.76 -24.21 -2.57
N VAL A 80 -4.79 -23.88 -1.78
CA VAL A 80 -6.05 -24.65 -1.70
C VAL A 80 -7.19 -23.94 -2.44
N SER A 81 -7.16 -22.62 -2.47
CA SER A 81 -8.15 -21.79 -3.11
C SER A 81 -7.52 -20.52 -3.69
N ARG A 82 -8.16 -20.00 -4.76
CA ARG A 82 -7.89 -18.66 -5.29
C ARG A 82 -9.08 -17.78 -5.01
N GLY A 83 -8.83 -16.59 -4.47
CA GLY A 83 -9.89 -15.66 -4.12
C GLY A 83 -9.42 -14.21 -4.15
N TRP A 84 -10.35 -13.32 -4.49
CA TRP A 84 -10.15 -11.90 -4.34
C TRP A 84 -10.18 -11.53 -2.87
N MET A 85 -9.11 -10.88 -2.41
CA MET A 85 -8.94 -10.47 -1.04
C MET A 85 -8.65 -8.97 -0.98
N GLU A 86 -8.96 -8.37 0.16
CA GLU A 86 -8.68 -6.97 0.45
C GLU A 86 -7.79 -6.87 1.70
N SER A 87 -6.80 -5.98 1.65
CA SER A 87 -5.94 -5.70 2.80
C SER A 87 -6.64 -4.78 3.80
N ALA A 88 -6.26 -4.87 5.08
CA ALA A 88 -6.62 -3.82 6.02
C ALA A 88 -6.03 -2.46 5.57
N PRO A 89 -6.78 -1.36 5.71
CA PRO A 89 -6.30 -0.04 5.31
C PRO A 89 -5.19 0.44 6.24
N VAL A 90 -4.15 1.06 5.66
CA VAL A 90 -2.99 1.60 6.36
C VAL A 90 -2.85 3.09 6.04
N THR A 91 -2.60 3.91 7.06
CA THR A 91 -2.41 5.35 6.87
C THR A 91 -0.95 5.66 6.54
N VAL A 92 -0.72 6.33 5.41
CA VAL A 92 0.57 6.92 5.03
C VAL A 92 0.58 8.38 5.46
N THR A 93 1.57 8.76 6.26
CA THR A 93 1.76 10.13 6.74
C THR A 93 2.85 10.81 5.92
N VAL A 94 2.52 11.96 5.32
CA VAL A 94 3.47 12.83 4.62
C VAL A 94 3.49 14.19 5.30
N HIS A 95 4.68 14.72 5.63
CA HIS A 95 4.87 16.08 6.11
C HIS A 95 5.43 16.95 5.00
N GLY A 96 5.03 18.23 4.99
CA GLY A 96 5.67 19.23 4.13
C GLY A 96 7.13 19.39 4.52
N GLU A 97 7.96 19.77 3.56
CA GLU A 97 9.32 20.23 3.85
C GLU A 97 9.22 21.36 4.90
N HIS A 98 10.02 21.28 5.97
CA HIS A 98 10.12 22.38 6.92
C HIS A 98 10.79 23.55 6.18
N PRO A 99 10.26 24.78 6.21
CA PRO A 99 10.92 25.93 5.60
C PRO A 99 12.19 26.25 6.42
N SER A 100 13.32 25.64 6.07
CA SER A 100 14.61 25.94 6.67
C SER A 100 15.67 26.09 5.59
N ALA A 101 15.59 27.19 4.85
CA ALA A 101 16.71 28.12 4.63
C ALA A 101 16.26 29.22 3.67
N ALA A 102 15.46 30.17 4.17
CA ALA A 102 15.54 31.54 3.68
C ALA A 102 16.30 32.33 4.75
N MET A 103 17.62 32.37 4.61
CA MET A 103 18.49 33.42 5.17
C MET A 103 19.59 33.70 4.15
#